data_AF-S5Y8D5-F1
#
_entry.id   AF-S5Y8D5-F1
#
_cell.length_a   1.000
_cell.length_b   1.000
_cell.length_c   1.000
_cell.angle_alpha   90.00
_cell.angle_beta   90.00
_cell.angle_gamma   90.00
#
_symmetry.space_group_name_H-M   'P 1'
#
loop_
_entity.id
_entity.type
_entity.pdbx_description
1 polymer ?
#
loop_
_entity_poly.entity_id
_entity_poly.type
_entity_poly.pdbx_seq_one_letter_code
_entity_poly.pdbx_strand_id
1 'polypeptide(L)' 'MLDGSWTADPGKAQLFEDGPRAELALLEAEAQGHIVVGAYLAEAKRGPNGPEATHFREEFRRRGPSNYFHGKQAETVTA' A
#
# COMPACT_ATOMS: atom_id res chain seq x y z
N MET A 1 -7.02 -5.43 0.25
CA MET A 1 -7.63 -6.32 1.27
C MET A 1 -7.55 -7.75 0.76
N LEU A 2 -7.90 -8.75 1.58
CA LEU A 2 -7.87 -10.15 1.15
C LEU A 2 -8.89 -10.47 0.03
N ASP A 3 -9.88 -9.60 -0.24
CA ASP A 3 -10.88 -9.80 -1.30
C ASP A 3 -10.51 -9.17 -2.67
N GLY A 4 -9.30 -8.63 -2.82
CA GLY A 4 -8.86 -7.99 -4.06
C GLY A 4 -9.28 -6.52 -4.20
N SER A 5 -10.02 -5.95 -3.24
CA SER A 5 -10.30 -4.51 -3.20
C SER A 5 -9.09 -3.66 -2.78
N TRP A 6 -9.07 -2.43 -3.29
CA TRP A 6 -8.11 -1.40 -2.93
C TRP A 6 -8.39 -0.83 -1.54
N THR A 7 -7.32 -0.55 -0.78
CA THR A 7 -7.40 0.10 0.54
C THR A 7 -6.35 1.19 0.63
N ALA A 8 -6.72 2.31 1.26
CA ALA A 8 -5.76 3.36 1.60
C ALA A 8 -4.91 3.01 2.85
N ASP A 9 -5.36 2.04 3.65
CA ASP A 9 -4.65 1.55 4.82
C ASP A 9 -3.73 0.37 4.44
N PRO A 10 -2.39 0.56 4.46
CA PRO A 10 -1.45 -0.50 4.13
C PRO A 10 -1.48 -1.64 5.16
N GLY A 11 -1.90 -1.43 6.41
CA GLY A 11 -2.04 -2.50 7.39
C GLY A 11 -3.12 -3.53 7.01
N LYS A 12 -4.07 -3.14 6.16
CA LYS A 12 -5.12 -4.01 5.60
C LYS A 12 -4.78 -4.54 4.21
N ALA A 13 -3.60 -4.20 3.68
CA ALA A 13 -3.16 -4.67 2.37
C ALA A 13 -2.78 -6.16 2.43
N GLN A 14 -2.89 -6.81 1.28
CA GLN A 14 -2.43 -8.18 1.13
C GLN A 14 -0.90 -8.19 1.01
N LEU A 15 -0.24 -9.02 1.80
CA LEU A 15 1.20 -9.27 1.66
C LEU A 15 1.41 -10.51 0.79
N PHE A 16 2.13 -10.34 -0.31
CA PHE A 16 2.54 -11.44 -1.17
C PHE A 16 3.92 -11.94 -0.71
N GLU A 17 3.98 -13.16 -0.16
CA GLU A 17 5.22 -13.81 0.27
C GLU A 17 5.89 -14.62 -0.86
N ASP A 18 5.23 -14.69 -2.02
CA ASP A 18 5.68 -15.42 -3.20
C ASP A 18 5.78 -14.44 -4.39
N GLY A 19 6.93 -14.44 -5.05
CA GLY A 19 7.24 -13.52 -6.16
C GLY A 19 6.28 -13.65 -7.35
N PRO A 20 6.06 -14.86 -7.90
CA PRO A 20 5.11 -15.07 -8.99
C PRO A 20 3.69 -14.57 -8.68
N ARG A 21 3.20 -14.76 -7.46
CA ARG A 21 1.90 -14.21 -7.03
C ARG A 21 1.89 -12.69 -6.98
N ALA A 22 2.98 -12.07 -6.53
CA ALA A 22 3.10 -10.62 -6.52
C ALA A 22 3.09 -10.04 -7.94
N GLU A 23 3.80 -10.67 -8.88
CA GLU A 23 3.82 -10.25 -10.29
C GLU A 23 2.45 -10.38 -10.96
N LEU A 24 1.73 -11.47 -10.70
CA LEU A 24 0.36 -11.63 -11.20
C LEU A 24 -0.57 -10.54 -10.65
N ALA A 25 -0.50 -10.26 -9.35
CA ALA A 25 -1.29 -9.20 -8.73
C ALA A 25 -0.94 -7.81 -9.29
N LEU A 26 0.33 -7.55 -9.63
CA LEU A 26 0.74 -6.32 -10.31
C LEU A 26 0.08 -6.21 -11.69
N LEU A 27 0.09 -7.29 -12.49
CA LEU A 27 -0.53 -7.30 -13.81
C LEU A 27 -2.05 -7.01 -13.72
N GLU A 28 -2.73 -7.61 -12.74
CA GLU A 28 -4.14 -7.33 -12.48
C GLU A 28 -4.38 -5.87 -12.04
N ALA A 29 -3.47 -5.29 -11.27
CA ALA A 29 -3.55 -3.89 -10.87
C ALA A 29 -3.31 -2.93 -12.04
N GLU A 30 -2.37 -3.24 -12.93
CA GLU A 30 -2.11 -2.45 -14.14
C GLU A 30 -3.30 -2.47 -15.11
N ALA A 31 -4.04 -3.58 -15.19
CA ALA A 31 -5.28 -3.67 -15.96
C ALA A 31 -6.40 -2.76 -15.40
N GLN A 32 -6.31 -2.35 -14.13
CA GLN A 32 -7.26 -1.46 -13.45
C GLN A 32 -6.88 0.02 -13.61
N GLY A 33 -6.43 0.44 -14.79
CA GLY A 33 -6.04 1.82 -15.08
C GLY A 33 -7.14 2.88 -14.90
N HIS A 34 -8.40 2.45 -14.72
CA HIS A 34 -9.54 3.31 -14.40
C HIS A 34 -9.73 3.55 -12.88
N ILE A 35 -8.99 2.82 -12.03
CA ILE A 35 -9.06 2.91 -10.56
C ILE A 35 -7.75 3.47 -10.01
N VAL A 36 -6.61 2.95 -10.49
CA VAL A 36 -5.27 3.33 -10.01
C VAL A 36 -4.36 3.68 -11.19
N VAL A 37 -3.36 4.51 -10.92
CA VAL A 37 -2.35 4.92 -11.91
C VAL A 37 -0.97 4.57 -11.38
N GLY A 38 -0.19 3.84 -12.18
CA GLY A 38 1.21 3.50 -11.85
C GLY A 38 1.35 2.55 -10.66
N ALA A 39 0.64 1.42 -10.68
CA ALA A 39 0.83 0.36 -9.69
C ALA A 39 2.28 -0.14 -9.70
N TYR A 40 2.82 -0.49 -8.54
CA TYR A 40 4.16 -1.02 -8.38
C TYR A 40 4.23 -1.95 -7.16
N LEU A 41 5.24 -2.83 -7.14
CA LEU A 41 5.53 -3.67 -5.99
C LEU A 41 6.43 -2.94 -4.99
N ALA A 42 5.99 -2.90 -3.75
CA ALA A 42 6.72 -2.33 -2.61
C ALA A 42 7.17 -3.46 -1.69
N GLU A 43 8.42 -3.44 -1.24
CA GLU A 43 8.89 -4.37 -0.23
C GLU A 43 8.25 -4.06 1.13
N ALA A 44 7.66 -5.08 1.73
CA ALA A 44 7.01 -5.01 3.02
C ALA A 44 7.30 -6.28 3.84
N LYS A 45 7.32 -6.13 5.16
CA LYS A 45 7.46 -7.21 6.13
C LYS A 45 6.14 -7.40 6.88
N ARG A 46 5.90 -8.61 7.38
CA ARG A 46 4.75 -8.87 8.27
C ARG A 46 5.01 -8.22 9.63
N GLY A 47 4.18 -7.26 10.00
CA GLY A 47 4.16 -6.60 11.31
C GLY A 47 2.98 -7.05 12.17
N PRO A 48 2.95 -6.64 13.45
CA PRO A 48 1.87 -6.98 14.39
C PRO A 48 0.49 -6.44 13.98
N ASN A 49 0.45 -5.38 13.17
CA ASN A 49 -0.77 -4.70 12.71
C ASN A 49 -1.02 -4.84 11.20
N GLY A 50 -0.38 -5.80 10.54
CA GLY A 50 -0.41 -5.98 9.09
C GLY A 50 0.94 -5.73 8.41
N PRO A 51 0.99 -5.63 7.08
CA PRO A 51 2.24 -5.40 6.38
C PRO A 51 2.78 -3.99 6.63
N GLU A 52 4.07 -3.94 6.94
CA GLU A 52 4.82 -2.71 7.22
C GLU A 52 5.90 -2.54 6.15
N ALA A 53 6.06 -1.32 5.63
CA ALA A 53 7.11 -1.05 4.65
C ALA A 53 8.50 -1.32 5.24
N THR A 54 9.39 -1.90 4.43
CA THR A 54 10.79 -2.10 4.83
C THR A 54 11.67 -0.89 4.49
N HIS A 55 11.25 -0.09 3.51
CA HIS A 55 12.03 1.01 2.98
C HIS A 55 11.50 2.39 3.40
N PHE A 56 12.37 3.27 3.89
CA PHE A 56 12.01 4.60 4.43
C PHE A 56 11.24 5.49 3.43
N ARG A 57 11.52 5.35 2.12
CA ARG A 57 10.82 6.13 1.08
C ARG A 57 9.34 5.79 1.03
N GLU A 58 8.98 4.56 1.33
CA GLU A 58 7.58 4.13 1.36
C GLU A 58 6.86 4.70 2.58
N GLU A 59 7.55 4.73 3.73
CA GLU A 59 7.06 5.40 4.93
C GLU A 59 6.84 6.91 4.67
N PHE A 60 7.79 7.55 3.99
CA PHE A 60 7.66 8.96 3.61
C PHE A 60 6.52 9.20 2.62
N ARG A 61 6.35 8.34 1.60
CA ARG A 61 5.23 8.40 0.64
C ARG A 61 3.88 8.22 1.31
N ARG A 62 3.77 7.30 2.27
CA ARG A 62 2.55 7.10 3.06
C ARG A 62 2.16 8.39 3.78
N ARG A 63 3.15 9.09 4.34
CA ARG A 63 2.96 10.36 5.05
C ARG A 63 2.59 11.52 4.12
N GLY A 64 3.01 11.46 2.86
CA GLY A 64 2.76 12.52 1.87
C GLY A 64 3.68 13.74 2.04
N PRO A 65 3.77 14.62 1.02
CA PRO A 65 4.78 15.67 0.90
C PRO A 65 4.56 16.90 1.80
N SER A 66 3.85 16.77 2.92
CA SER A 66 3.50 17.92 3.75
C SER A 66 4.49 18.14 4.88
N ASN A 67 4.97 19.38 5.00
CA ASN A 67 5.78 19.88 6.12
C ASN A 67 4.94 20.14 7.40
N TYR A 68 3.62 20.06 7.30
CA TYR A 68 2.65 20.24 8.39
C TYR A 68 1.66 19.09 8.44
N PHE A 69 0.99 18.87 9.57
CA PHE A 69 -0.01 17.82 9.75
C PHE A 69 -1.28 18.10 8.92
N HIS A 70 -1.24 17.75 7.63
CA HIS A 70 -2.29 17.97 6.63
C HIS A 70 -2.35 16.80 5.64
N GLY A 71 -3.44 16.72 4.86
CA GLY A 71 -3.65 15.66 3.87
C GLY A 71 -3.69 14.28 4.52
N LYS A 72 -2.99 13.30 3.93
CA LYS A 72 -2.89 11.92 4.45
C LYS A 72 -2.41 11.83 5.90
N GLN A 73 -1.73 12.86 6.40
CA GLN A 73 -1.30 12.94 7.80
C GLN A 73 -2.48 13.22 8.74
N ALA A 74 -3.42 14.07 8.31
CA ALA A 74 -4.57 14.51 9.11
C ALA A 74 -5.75 13.53 9.07
N GLU A 75 -5.78 12.64 8.09
CA GLU A 75 -6.74 11.55 7.97
C GLU A 75 -6.40 10.45 9.01
N THR A 76 -6.72 10.73 10.27
CA THR A 76 -6.58 9.75 11.34
C THR A 76 -7.55 8.61 11.05
N VAL A 77 -7.05 7.37 10.99
CA VAL A 77 -7.85 6.15 10.87
C VAL A 77 -8.91 6.17 11.96
N THR A 78 -10.14 6.49 11.58
CA THR A 78 -11.29 6.30 12.46
C THR A 78 -11.49 4.78 12.56
N ALA A 79 -11.46 4.29 13.80
CA ALA A 79 -11.42 2.87 14.17
C ALA A 79 -12.60 2.07 13.58
#